data_AF-A0A380JVL5-F1
#
_entry.id   AF-A0A380JVL5-F1
#
_cell.length_a   1.000
_cell.length_b   1.000
_cell.length_c   1.000
_cell.angle_alpha   90.00
_cell.angle_beta   90.00
_cell.angle_gamma   90.00
#
_symmetry.space_group_name_H-M   'P 1'
#
loop_
_entity.id
_entity.type
_entity.pdbx_description
1 polymer ?
#
loop_
_entity_poly.entity_id
_entity_poly.type
_entity_poly.pdbx_seq_one_letter_code
_entity_poly.pdbx_strand_id
1 'polypeptide(L)'
;MSDINETVAPQPIDLGDYQFGFHDDVEPIYSTGKGLNEAVVRELSAAKDEPEWMLEFRLKSLEAFHKMPMQTWGADLSDIDFDEIIYYQKPSDKPARSWDDVPDKIKETFERIGIPEAERAYLAGASAQYESEVVYHNMKAEFEKLGIIFTDTDSALKEYPELFKQYFAKLVPPTDNKLAALNSAVWSGGTFIYVPKGVEVEIPLQTYFRINNEHTGQFERTLIIVDEGASVHYVEGCTAPTYSSNSLHAAIVEIFALDGAYMRYTTIQNWSDNVYNLVTKRARALKDATVEWIDGNLGAKTTMKYPSVYLDGPGARGTMLSIAFANTGQHQDTGAKMVHNAPHTSSSIVSKSIAKSGGKVDYRGQVTFNKLSKKSVSHIECDTILMDDISKSDTIPFNEIHNSQVALEHEAKVSKISEEQLYYLMSRGLSESEATEMIVMGFVEPFTKELPMEYAVELNRLIAYEMEGSVG
;
A
#
# COMPACT_ATOMS: atom_id res chain seq x y z
N MET A 1 -18.71 -31.83 41.37
CA MET A 1 -17.38 -31.44 40.86
C MET A 1 -16.91 -32.50 39.88
N SER A 2 -17.07 -32.21 38.59
CA SER A 2 -16.30 -32.81 37.50
C SER A 2 -16.66 -32.00 36.25
N ASP A 3 -15.92 -30.93 36.02
CA ASP A 3 -15.97 -30.15 34.80
C ASP A 3 -15.44 -31.00 33.64
N ILE A 4 -16.23 -31.06 32.58
CA ILE A 4 -15.91 -31.77 31.34
C ILE A 4 -15.28 -30.73 30.42
N ASN A 5 -13.95 -30.79 30.28
CA ASN A 5 -13.23 -30.09 29.22
C ASN A 5 -13.62 -30.70 27.87
N GLU A 6 -14.55 -30.07 27.16
CA GLU A 6 -14.73 -30.31 25.73
C GLU A 6 -13.58 -29.64 24.96
N THR A 7 -12.58 -30.42 24.60
CA THR A 7 -11.66 -30.10 23.52
C THR A 7 -12.44 -29.98 22.22
N VAL A 8 -12.64 -28.75 21.75
CA VAL A 8 -13.14 -28.47 20.41
C VAL A 8 -12.07 -28.89 19.40
N ALA A 9 -12.34 -29.95 18.64
CA ALA A 9 -11.49 -30.34 17.52
C ALA A 9 -11.57 -29.27 16.41
N PRO A 10 -10.46 -28.83 15.82
CA PRO A 10 -10.50 -27.92 14.68
C PRO A 10 -11.22 -28.63 13.52
N GLN A 11 -12.30 -28.03 13.04
CA GLN A 11 -12.96 -28.50 11.83
C GLN A 11 -12.19 -27.98 10.60
N PRO A 12 -11.95 -28.82 9.59
CA PRO A 12 -11.38 -28.38 8.34
C PRO A 12 -12.35 -27.40 7.67
N ILE A 13 -11.84 -26.22 7.33
CA ILE A 13 -12.57 -25.17 6.61
C ILE A 13 -12.54 -25.55 5.13
N ASP A 14 -13.72 -25.77 4.54
CA ASP A 14 -13.91 -26.00 3.11
C ASP A 14 -13.69 -24.68 2.36
N LEU A 15 -12.56 -24.55 1.66
CA LEU A 15 -12.14 -23.38 0.89
C LEU A 15 -12.60 -23.53 -0.57
N GLY A 16 -13.90 -23.43 -0.82
CA GLY A 16 -14.47 -23.53 -2.17
C GLY A 16 -13.94 -22.48 -3.18
N ASP A 17 -14.32 -22.63 -4.46
CA ASP A 17 -13.95 -21.75 -5.59
C ASP A 17 -14.05 -20.24 -5.25
N TYR A 18 -13.08 -19.43 -5.74
CA TYR A 18 -12.90 -18.00 -5.48
C TYR A 18 -14.21 -17.20 -5.33
N GLN A 19 -14.59 -16.91 -4.08
CA GLN A 19 -15.84 -16.21 -3.74
C GLN A 19 -15.69 -14.68 -3.66
N PHE A 20 -14.61 -14.07 -4.16
CA PHE A 20 -14.38 -12.62 -4.04
C PHE A 20 -14.21 -11.89 -5.40
N GLY A 21 -14.44 -12.59 -6.52
CA GLY A 21 -14.35 -12.05 -7.89
C GLY A 21 -15.65 -11.43 -8.41
N PHE A 22 -16.52 -10.94 -7.54
CA PHE A 22 -17.81 -10.36 -7.94
C PHE A 22 -17.63 -8.89 -8.33
N HIS A 23 -18.19 -8.50 -9.48
CA HIS A 23 -18.28 -7.13 -9.98
C HIS A 23 -19.66 -6.55 -9.65
N ASP A 24 -19.73 -5.26 -9.31
CA ASP A 24 -21.03 -4.57 -9.25
C ASP A 24 -21.28 -3.86 -10.59
N ASP A 25 -22.40 -4.17 -11.26
CA ASP A 25 -22.87 -3.35 -12.37
C ASP A 25 -23.40 -2.01 -11.83
N VAL A 26 -22.53 -1.00 -11.75
CA VAL A 26 -22.90 0.39 -11.45
C VAL A 26 -22.51 1.25 -12.65
N GLU A 27 -23.50 1.79 -13.37
CA GLU A 27 -23.21 2.74 -14.46
C GLU A 27 -22.74 4.08 -13.86
N PRO A 28 -21.57 4.61 -14.28
CA PRO A 28 -21.08 5.89 -13.78
C PRO A 28 -21.96 7.04 -14.29
N ILE A 29 -22.21 8.01 -13.43
CA ILE A 29 -23.01 9.20 -13.75
C ILE A 29 -22.22 10.17 -14.65
N TYR A 30 -20.89 10.13 -14.59
CA TYR A 30 -20.01 10.94 -15.43
C TYR A 30 -18.68 10.23 -15.71
N SER A 31 -18.12 10.44 -16.90
CA SER A 31 -16.82 9.92 -17.34
C SER A 31 -16.18 10.90 -18.30
N THR A 32 -14.87 11.15 -18.16
CA THR A 32 -14.10 12.01 -19.09
C THR A 32 -13.79 11.33 -20.42
N GLY A 33 -14.14 10.05 -20.57
CA GLY A 33 -13.70 9.23 -21.70
C GLY A 33 -12.23 8.82 -21.60
N LYS A 34 -11.74 8.17 -22.66
CA LYS A 34 -10.38 7.64 -22.75
C LYS A 34 -9.37 8.73 -23.11
N GLY A 35 -8.17 8.59 -22.57
CA GLY A 35 -7.01 9.40 -22.90
C GLY A 35 -6.87 10.65 -22.04
N LEU A 36 -5.66 11.22 -22.04
CA LEU A 36 -5.29 12.34 -21.18
C LEU A 36 -4.95 13.57 -22.02
N ASN A 37 -5.68 14.67 -21.78
CA ASN A 37 -5.41 15.95 -22.40
C ASN A 37 -5.78 17.11 -21.47
N GLU A 38 -5.50 18.34 -21.90
CA GLU A 38 -5.79 19.55 -21.13
C GLU A 38 -7.29 19.72 -20.81
N ALA A 39 -8.20 19.33 -21.72
CA ALA A 39 -9.63 19.44 -21.48
C ALA A 39 -10.07 18.51 -20.34
N VAL A 40 -9.59 17.26 -20.32
CA VAL A 40 -9.85 16.30 -19.24
C VAL A 40 -9.43 16.85 -17.88
N VAL A 41 -8.23 17.45 -17.80
CA VAL A 41 -7.73 18.04 -16.54
C VAL A 41 -8.58 19.23 -16.09
N ARG A 42 -8.99 20.09 -17.02
CA ARG A 42 -9.87 21.24 -16.72
C ARG A 42 -11.25 20.80 -16.28
N GLU A 43 -11.82 19.79 -16.94
CA GLU A 43 -13.10 19.19 -16.60
C GLU A 43 -13.08 18.55 -15.21
N LEU A 44 -12.05 17.75 -14.89
CA LEU A 44 -11.85 17.17 -13.56
C LEU A 44 -11.77 18.26 -12.48
N SER A 45 -10.96 19.29 -12.70
CA SER A 45 -10.78 20.37 -11.73
C SER A 45 -12.06 21.17 -11.50
N ALA A 46 -12.84 21.41 -12.59
CA ALA A 46 -14.13 22.07 -12.52
C ALA A 46 -15.20 21.20 -11.83
N ALA A 47 -15.25 19.89 -12.11
CA ALA A 47 -16.17 18.94 -11.48
C ALA A 47 -15.94 18.85 -9.97
N LYS A 48 -14.69 18.99 -9.55
CA LYS A 48 -14.27 19.01 -8.15
C LYS A 48 -14.37 20.39 -7.50
N ASP A 49 -14.71 21.44 -8.23
CA ASP A 49 -14.79 22.82 -7.73
C ASP A 49 -13.51 23.23 -6.97
N GLU A 50 -12.37 23.05 -7.64
CA GLU A 50 -11.04 23.31 -7.08
C GLU A 50 -10.62 24.79 -7.21
N PRO A 51 -9.75 25.29 -6.30
CA PRO A 51 -9.17 26.62 -6.45
C PRO A 51 -8.22 26.71 -7.66
N GLU A 52 -8.12 27.91 -8.26
CA GLU A 52 -7.34 28.16 -9.49
C GLU A 52 -5.88 27.67 -9.42
N TRP A 53 -5.24 27.79 -8.25
CA TRP A 53 -3.87 27.34 -8.08
C TRP A 53 -3.71 25.81 -8.24
N MET A 54 -4.73 25.02 -7.89
CA MET A 54 -4.72 23.57 -8.07
C MET A 54 -4.87 23.22 -9.55
N LEU A 55 -5.73 23.93 -10.28
CA LEU A 55 -5.83 23.78 -11.74
C LEU A 55 -4.48 24.08 -12.41
N GLU A 56 -3.81 25.18 -12.04
CA GLU A 56 -2.48 25.48 -12.57
C GLU A 56 -1.45 24.40 -12.23
N PHE A 57 -1.50 23.84 -11.02
CA PHE A 57 -0.65 22.74 -10.59
C PHE A 57 -0.88 21.49 -11.45
N ARG A 58 -2.14 21.12 -11.69
CA ARG A 58 -2.51 19.96 -12.52
C ARG A 58 -2.04 20.14 -13.97
N LEU A 59 -2.23 21.32 -14.56
CA LEU A 59 -1.81 21.62 -15.93
C LEU A 59 -0.28 21.57 -16.11
N LYS A 60 0.48 22.10 -15.14
CA LYS A 60 1.95 21.98 -15.13
C LYS A 60 2.40 20.53 -14.98
N SER A 61 1.66 19.74 -14.20
CA SER A 61 1.92 18.31 -14.01
C SER A 61 1.67 17.52 -15.29
N LEU A 62 0.60 17.85 -16.04
CA LEU A 62 0.31 17.28 -17.35
C LEU A 62 1.45 17.57 -18.35
N GLU A 63 1.94 18.81 -18.38
CA GLU A 63 3.08 19.18 -19.22
C GLU A 63 4.35 18.38 -18.85
N ALA A 64 4.60 18.20 -17.55
CA ALA A 64 5.72 17.38 -17.08
C ALA A 64 5.58 15.91 -17.51
N PHE A 65 4.37 15.34 -17.40
CA PHE A 65 4.08 13.96 -17.82
C PHE A 65 4.40 13.72 -19.30
N HIS A 66 3.99 14.63 -20.18
CA HIS A 66 4.28 14.52 -21.62
C HIS A 66 5.77 14.70 -21.95
N LYS A 67 6.51 15.50 -21.17
CA LYS A 67 7.95 15.71 -21.38
C LYS A 67 8.82 14.57 -20.85
N MET A 68 8.38 13.88 -19.80
CA MET A 68 9.16 12.82 -19.18
C MET A 68 9.07 11.51 -19.97
N PRO A 69 10.19 10.84 -20.26
CA PRO A 69 10.16 9.48 -20.79
C PRO A 69 9.65 8.51 -19.73
N MET A 70 9.06 7.39 -20.17
CA MET A 70 8.80 6.27 -19.28
C MET A 70 10.14 5.69 -18.80
N GLN A 71 10.20 5.22 -17.56
CA GLN A 71 11.39 4.56 -17.05
C GLN A 71 11.71 3.31 -17.89
N THR A 72 13.01 3.04 -18.06
CA THR A 72 13.54 1.91 -18.86
C THR A 72 14.21 0.85 -17.98
N TRP A 73 13.94 0.88 -16.67
CA TRP A 73 14.53 -0.01 -15.67
C TRP A 73 13.42 -0.59 -14.79
N GLY A 74 13.71 -1.73 -14.18
CA GLY A 74 12.73 -2.49 -13.39
C GLY A 74 11.87 -3.40 -14.25
N ALA A 75 10.61 -3.59 -13.86
CA ALA A 75 9.65 -4.36 -14.62
C ALA A 75 9.35 -3.72 -15.98
N ASP A 76 8.92 -4.55 -16.94
CA ASP A 76 8.52 -4.06 -18.27
C ASP A 76 7.14 -3.40 -18.19
N LEU A 77 7.07 -2.16 -18.67
CA LEU A 77 5.87 -1.33 -18.66
C LEU A 77 5.45 -0.90 -20.07
N SER A 78 6.03 -1.50 -21.12
CA SER A 78 5.73 -1.13 -22.51
C SER A 78 4.28 -1.37 -22.92
N ASP A 79 3.60 -2.28 -22.21
CA ASP A 79 2.21 -2.67 -22.44
C ASP A 79 1.20 -1.63 -21.92
N ILE A 80 1.65 -0.59 -21.18
CA ILE A 80 0.75 0.44 -20.66
C ILE A 80 0.44 1.44 -21.77
N ASP A 81 -0.81 1.43 -22.23
CA ASP A 81 -1.35 2.44 -23.12
C ASP A 81 -2.11 3.50 -22.31
N PHE A 82 -1.48 4.67 -22.14
CA PHE A 82 -2.07 5.80 -21.42
C PHE A 82 -3.25 6.43 -22.15
N ASP A 83 -3.39 6.22 -23.47
CA ASP A 83 -4.50 6.78 -24.24
C ASP A 83 -5.78 5.93 -24.10
N GLU A 84 -5.67 4.69 -23.64
CA GLU A 84 -6.80 3.77 -23.42
C GLU A 84 -7.40 3.85 -22.00
N ILE A 85 -6.75 4.57 -21.09
CA ILE A 85 -7.17 4.71 -19.69
C ILE A 85 -8.25 5.79 -19.57
N ILE A 86 -9.25 5.54 -18.73
CA ILE A 86 -10.19 6.56 -18.26
C ILE A 86 -9.67 7.14 -16.95
N TYR A 87 -9.40 8.44 -16.94
CA TYR A 87 -8.72 9.13 -15.84
C TYR A 87 -9.66 9.68 -14.77
N TYR A 88 -10.94 9.86 -15.09
CA TYR A 88 -11.93 10.32 -14.14
C TYR A 88 -13.30 9.76 -14.47
N GLN A 89 -13.89 9.11 -13.47
CA GLN A 89 -15.28 8.68 -13.48
C GLN A 89 -15.92 9.06 -12.15
N LYS A 90 -17.20 9.40 -12.19
CA LYS A 90 -18.00 9.72 -11.01
C LYS A 90 -19.11 8.67 -10.88
N PRO A 91 -19.04 7.78 -9.86
CA PRO A 91 -20.02 6.70 -9.70
C PRO A 91 -21.36 7.19 -9.13
N SER A 92 -21.37 8.30 -8.38
CA SER A 92 -22.57 8.80 -7.70
C SER A 92 -22.61 10.32 -7.58
N ASP A 93 -23.78 10.94 -7.44
CA ASP A 93 -23.90 12.42 -7.35
C ASP A 93 -23.55 12.98 -5.96
N LYS A 94 -23.49 12.13 -4.93
CA LYS A 94 -23.24 12.52 -3.54
C LYS A 94 -22.32 11.50 -2.87
N PRO A 95 -21.25 11.93 -2.18
CA PRO A 95 -20.49 11.02 -1.34
C PRO A 95 -21.44 10.35 -0.35
N ALA A 96 -21.44 9.01 -0.31
CA ALA A 96 -22.30 8.24 0.58
C ALA A 96 -21.94 8.63 2.02
N ARG A 97 -22.88 9.29 2.69
CA ARG A 97 -22.58 9.90 3.98
C ARG A 97 -22.56 8.84 5.04
N SER A 98 -23.50 7.88 5.04
CA SER A 98 -23.65 6.78 6.00
C SER A 98 -23.66 5.39 5.37
N TRP A 99 -23.48 4.34 6.20
CA TRP A 99 -23.63 2.95 5.77
C TRP A 99 -24.99 2.75 5.09
N ASP A 100 -26.06 3.36 5.61
CA ASP A 100 -27.38 3.28 4.99
C ASP A 100 -27.44 3.94 3.60
N ASP A 101 -26.60 4.95 3.35
CA ASP A 101 -26.46 5.62 2.05
C ASP A 101 -25.57 4.86 1.05
N VAL A 102 -24.85 3.82 1.51
CA VAL A 102 -24.07 2.95 0.61
C VAL A 102 -25.05 2.17 -0.28
N PRO A 103 -24.89 2.19 -1.61
CA PRO A 103 -25.69 1.39 -2.52
C PRO A 103 -25.83 -0.07 -2.08
N ASP A 104 -27.04 -0.62 -2.12
CA ASP A 104 -27.34 -1.95 -1.56
C ASP A 104 -26.47 -3.06 -2.17
N LYS A 105 -26.09 -2.95 -3.46
CA LYS A 105 -25.16 -3.87 -4.12
C LYS A 105 -23.78 -3.91 -3.44
N ILE A 106 -23.27 -2.76 -3.00
CA ILE A 106 -21.98 -2.65 -2.31
C ILE A 106 -22.09 -3.27 -0.91
N LYS A 107 -23.20 -3.02 -0.20
CA LYS A 107 -23.48 -3.66 1.11
C LYS A 107 -23.49 -5.17 0.97
N GLU A 108 -24.22 -5.71 -0.02
CA GLU A 108 -24.27 -7.13 -0.32
C GLU A 108 -22.88 -7.71 -0.61
N THR A 109 -21.97 -6.96 -1.24
CA THR A 109 -20.60 -7.44 -1.43
C THR A 109 -19.85 -7.56 -0.12
N PHE A 110 -19.94 -6.57 0.78
CA PHE A 110 -19.31 -6.65 2.11
C PHE A 110 -19.83 -7.83 2.93
N GLU A 111 -21.12 -8.18 2.81
CA GLU A 111 -21.68 -9.36 3.45
C GLU A 111 -21.11 -10.67 2.88
N ARG A 112 -20.89 -10.73 1.57
CA ARG A 112 -20.31 -11.89 0.87
C ARG A 112 -18.81 -12.05 1.08
N ILE A 113 -18.09 -10.97 1.39
CA ILE A 113 -16.66 -10.98 1.72
C ILE A 113 -16.38 -11.76 3.04
N GLY A 114 -17.43 -12.07 3.81
CA GLY A 114 -17.30 -12.91 5.00
C GLY A 114 -16.68 -12.19 6.18
N ILE A 115 -16.79 -10.86 6.20
CA ILE A 115 -16.47 -10.02 7.36
C ILE A 115 -17.38 -10.45 8.51
N PRO A 116 -16.83 -11.01 9.61
CA PRO A 116 -17.58 -11.44 10.77
C PRO A 116 -18.54 -10.36 11.26
N GLU A 117 -19.74 -10.76 11.72
CA GLU A 117 -20.78 -9.83 12.18
C GLU A 117 -20.31 -8.89 13.31
N ALA A 118 -19.35 -9.35 14.12
CA ALA A 118 -18.67 -8.57 15.15
C ALA A 118 -17.73 -7.47 14.60
N GLU A 119 -17.17 -7.68 13.41
CA GLU A 119 -16.28 -6.75 12.72
C GLU A 119 -17.05 -5.70 11.90
N ARG A 120 -18.32 -5.94 11.55
CA ARG A 120 -19.18 -4.94 10.88
C ARG A 120 -19.33 -3.65 11.70
N ALA A 121 -19.37 -3.77 13.02
CA ALA A 121 -19.43 -2.61 13.92
C ALA A 121 -18.11 -1.80 13.94
N TYR A 122 -16.98 -2.46 13.71
CA TYR A 122 -15.64 -1.86 13.67
C TYR A 122 -15.34 -1.26 12.29
N LEU A 123 -15.69 -1.97 11.22
CA LEU A 123 -15.55 -1.55 9.82
C LEU A 123 -16.58 -0.50 9.38
N ALA A 124 -17.67 -0.32 10.12
CA ALA A 124 -18.54 0.86 9.99
C ALA A 124 -17.81 2.19 10.32
N GLY A 125 -16.57 2.13 10.81
CA GLY A 125 -15.64 3.26 10.93
C GLY A 125 -14.54 3.32 9.85
N ALA A 126 -14.37 2.28 9.03
CA ALA A 126 -13.35 2.21 7.99
C ALA A 126 -13.87 2.91 6.72
N SER A 127 -13.01 3.71 6.09
CA SER A 127 -13.42 4.37 4.87
C SER A 127 -13.38 3.41 3.69
N ALA A 128 -14.53 3.01 3.16
CA ALA A 128 -14.57 2.42 1.82
C ALA A 128 -14.41 3.56 0.81
N GLN A 129 -13.31 3.57 0.05
CA GLN A 129 -13.19 4.41 -1.12
C GLN A 129 -13.73 3.66 -2.33
N TYR A 130 -14.90 4.07 -2.81
CA TYR A 130 -15.48 3.55 -4.05
C TYR A 130 -15.17 4.55 -5.16
N GLU A 131 -14.32 4.16 -6.09
CA GLU A 131 -13.94 4.97 -7.26
C GLU A 131 -13.69 6.45 -6.96
N SER A 132 -12.77 6.72 -6.04
CA SER A 132 -12.37 8.07 -5.60
C SER A 132 -13.28 8.80 -4.59
N GLU A 133 -14.34 8.18 -4.06
CA GLU A 133 -15.22 8.79 -3.02
C GLU A 133 -15.15 8.04 -1.68
N VAL A 134 -15.02 8.78 -0.56
CA VAL A 134 -14.82 8.24 0.81
C VAL A 134 -16.14 8.07 1.58
N VAL A 135 -16.38 6.88 2.17
CA VAL A 135 -17.51 6.59 3.09
C VAL A 135 -17.03 6.67 4.55
N TYR A 136 -17.79 7.21 5.52
CA TYR A 136 -17.31 7.44 6.89
C TYR A 136 -18.47 7.43 7.90
N HIS A 137 -18.44 6.78 9.09
CA HIS A 137 -19.35 7.24 10.18
C HIS A 137 -19.03 7.03 11.66
N ASN A 138 -18.32 6.00 12.14
CA ASN A 138 -18.37 5.73 13.60
C ASN A 138 -17.27 6.35 14.49
N MET A 139 -16.11 6.75 13.98
CA MET A 139 -15.00 7.25 14.82
C MET A 139 -14.69 8.76 14.71
N LYS A 140 -15.45 9.50 13.87
CA LYS A 140 -15.16 10.93 13.57
C LYS A 140 -15.12 11.76 14.83
N ALA A 141 -16.15 11.59 15.65
CA ALA A 141 -16.37 12.41 16.83
C ALA A 141 -15.30 12.17 17.91
N GLU A 142 -14.62 11.03 17.91
CA GLU A 142 -13.54 10.74 18.85
C GLU A 142 -12.22 11.37 18.37
N PHE A 143 -11.91 11.22 17.08
CA PHE A 143 -10.73 11.86 16.48
C PHE A 143 -10.84 13.38 16.46
N GLU A 144 -12.02 13.94 16.16
CA GLU A 144 -12.28 15.38 16.22
C GLU A 144 -12.09 15.93 17.65
N LYS A 145 -12.45 15.17 18.70
CA LYS A 145 -12.20 15.57 20.10
C LYS A 145 -10.71 15.63 20.44
N LEU A 146 -9.90 14.80 19.79
CA LEU A 146 -8.44 14.82 19.89
C LEU A 146 -7.80 15.88 18.98
N GLY A 147 -8.60 16.60 18.18
CA GLY A 147 -8.14 17.61 17.22
C GLY A 147 -7.55 17.02 15.94
N ILE A 148 -7.68 15.70 15.74
CA ILE A 148 -7.19 15.01 14.54
C ILE A 148 -8.09 15.38 13.37
N ILE A 149 -7.48 15.79 12.27
CA ILE A 149 -8.17 15.95 10.99
C ILE A 149 -7.98 14.66 10.23
N PHE A 150 -9.07 13.94 9.98
CA PHE A 150 -9.07 12.75 9.14
C PHE A 150 -10.22 12.89 8.15
N THR A 151 -9.88 13.19 6.90
CA THR A 151 -10.83 13.49 5.82
C THR A 151 -10.21 13.10 4.47
N ASP A 152 -10.99 13.17 3.39
CA ASP A 152 -10.48 12.94 2.04
C ASP A 152 -9.63 14.13 1.55
N THR A 153 -8.72 13.86 0.62
CA THR A 153 -7.79 14.88 0.09
C THR A 153 -8.51 16.03 -0.62
N ASP A 154 -9.68 15.77 -1.22
CA ASP A 154 -10.51 16.77 -1.89
C ASP A 154 -11.13 17.76 -0.91
N SER A 155 -11.71 17.27 0.19
CA SER A 155 -12.22 18.08 1.29
C SER A 155 -11.09 18.85 1.98
N ALA A 156 -9.94 18.21 2.22
CA ALA A 156 -8.79 18.86 2.86
C ALA A 156 -8.25 20.06 2.08
N LEU A 157 -8.23 19.97 0.74
CA LEU A 157 -7.85 21.07 -0.14
C LEU A 157 -8.73 22.31 0.06
N LYS A 158 -10.02 22.13 0.33
CA LYS A 158 -11.01 23.22 0.47
C LYS A 158 -11.13 23.73 1.90
N GLU A 159 -11.17 22.82 2.87
CA GLU A 159 -11.43 23.14 4.28
C GLU A 159 -10.16 23.57 5.02
N TYR A 160 -8.98 23.05 4.64
CA TYR A 160 -7.69 23.32 5.29
C TYR A 160 -6.62 23.82 4.30
N PRO A 161 -6.89 24.85 3.48
CA PRO A 161 -6.04 25.22 2.34
C PRO A 161 -4.62 25.63 2.71
N GLU A 162 -4.43 26.31 3.85
CA GLU A 162 -3.11 26.74 4.31
C GLU A 162 -2.23 25.55 4.72
N LEU A 163 -2.78 24.65 5.53
CA LEU A 163 -2.09 23.43 5.96
C LEU A 163 -1.82 22.50 4.78
N PHE A 164 -2.81 22.31 3.91
CA PHE A 164 -2.66 21.49 2.71
C PHE A 164 -1.54 22.02 1.81
N LYS A 165 -1.55 23.31 1.48
CA LYS A 165 -0.57 23.94 0.59
C LYS A 165 0.85 23.96 1.16
N GLN A 166 1.00 23.93 2.49
CA GLN A 166 2.30 23.82 3.16
C GLN A 166 3.01 22.50 2.82
N TYR A 167 2.29 21.39 2.73
CA TYR A 167 2.87 20.04 2.63
C TYR A 167 2.64 19.33 1.30
N PHE A 168 1.57 19.68 0.59
CA PHE A 168 1.20 19.03 -0.67
C PHE A 168 2.29 19.15 -1.74
N ALA A 169 2.65 18.01 -2.33
CA ALA A 169 3.65 17.86 -3.39
C ALA A 169 5.05 18.41 -3.03
N LYS A 170 5.40 18.46 -1.74
CA LYS A 170 6.72 18.90 -1.26
C LYS A 170 7.72 17.75 -1.18
N LEU A 171 7.23 16.52 -1.00
CA LEU A 171 8.07 15.33 -0.90
C LEU A 171 8.02 14.50 -2.18
N VAL A 172 6.85 14.48 -2.84
CA VAL A 172 6.65 13.90 -4.18
C VAL A 172 6.17 15.00 -5.14
N PRO A 173 7.09 15.82 -5.68
CA PRO A 173 6.73 16.82 -6.68
C PRO A 173 6.34 16.15 -8.02
N PRO A 174 5.62 16.85 -8.92
CA PRO A 174 5.30 16.30 -10.25
C PRO A 174 6.53 15.96 -11.08
N THR A 175 7.68 16.59 -10.78
CA THR A 175 8.94 16.33 -11.47
C THR A 175 9.67 15.09 -10.95
N ASP A 176 9.09 14.37 -10.01
CA ASP A 176 9.77 13.24 -9.38
C ASP A 176 10.01 12.07 -10.34
N ASN A 177 8.95 11.67 -11.02
CA ASN A 177 8.95 10.63 -12.04
C ASN A 177 7.70 10.79 -12.91
N LYS A 178 7.64 10.07 -14.04
CA LYS A 178 6.54 10.19 -15.00
C LYS A 178 5.18 9.89 -14.36
N LEU A 179 5.08 8.86 -13.52
CA LEU A 179 3.81 8.50 -12.88
C LEU A 179 3.44 9.45 -11.76
N ALA A 180 4.41 10.08 -11.11
CA ALA A 180 4.14 11.14 -10.17
C ALA A 180 3.57 12.39 -10.87
N ALA A 181 4.06 12.71 -12.06
CA ALA A 181 3.48 13.75 -12.92
C ALA A 181 2.04 13.41 -13.32
N LEU A 182 1.80 12.15 -13.71
CA LEU A 182 0.48 11.63 -14.07
C LEU A 182 -0.51 11.78 -12.91
N ASN A 183 -0.20 11.19 -11.75
CA ASN A 183 -1.02 11.31 -10.54
C ASN A 183 -1.25 12.79 -10.20
N SER A 184 -0.21 13.62 -10.22
CA SER A 184 -0.35 15.05 -9.89
C SER A 184 -1.27 15.81 -10.86
N ALA A 185 -1.41 15.36 -12.12
CA ALA A 185 -2.35 15.94 -13.08
C ALA A 185 -3.80 15.53 -12.82
N VAL A 186 -4.04 14.25 -12.49
CA VAL A 186 -5.38 13.64 -12.51
C VAL A 186 -5.88 13.11 -11.18
N TRP A 187 -5.17 13.33 -10.07
CA TRP A 187 -5.52 12.70 -8.80
C TRP A 187 -6.98 12.97 -8.41
N SER A 188 -7.65 11.90 -7.98
CA SER A 188 -9.04 11.87 -7.55
C SER A 188 -9.16 11.04 -6.28
N GLY A 189 -9.59 11.66 -5.17
CA GLY A 189 -9.63 11.01 -3.87
C GLY A 189 -8.25 10.79 -3.22
N GLY A 190 -8.24 9.90 -2.23
CA GLY A 190 -7.14 9.70 -1.30
C GLY A 190 -7.41 10.32 0.07
N THR A 191 -6.44 10.17 0.96
CA THR A 191 -6.64 10.45 2.39
C THR A 191 -5.79 11.62 2.87
N PHE A 192 -6.38 12.53 3.63
CA PHE A 192 -5.67 13.56 4.37
C PHE A 192 -5.78 13.32 5.88
N ILE A 193 -4.62 13.21 6.54
CA ILE A 193 -4.53 13.07 8.00
C ILE A 193 -3.60 14.12 8.56
N TYR A 194 -4.07 14.83 9.59
CA TYR A 194 -3.24 15.66 10.46
C TYR A 194 -3.45 15.25 11.91
N VAL A 195 -2.36 14.92 12.60
CA VAL A 195 -2.36 14.55 14.01
C VAL A 195 -1.68 15.67 14.81
N PRO A 196 -2.39 16.36 15.72
CA PRO A 196 -1.84 17.48 16.47
C PRO A 196 -0.74 17.10 17.44
N LYS A 197 0.07 18.09 17.82
CA LYS A 197 1.16 17.96 18.79
C LYS A 197 0.77 17.19 20.05
N GLY A 198 1.57 16.17 20.38
CA GLY A 198 1.45 15.37 21.60
C GLY A 198 0.23 14.45 21.65
N VAL A 199 -0.54 14.33 20.57
CA VAL A 199 -1.68 13.40 20.50
C VAL A 199 -1.19 12.00 20.19
N GLU A 200 -1.58 11.04 21.01
CA GLU A 200 -1.32 9.61 20.80
C GLU A 200 -2.64 8.91 20.44
N VAL A 201 -2.65 8.25 19.28
CA VAL A 201 -3.81 7.53 18.77
C VAL A 201 -3.64 6.04 19.09
N GLU A 202 -4.41 5.52 20.05
CA GLU A 202 -4.32 4.12 20.47
C GLU A 202 -4.92 3.15 19.42
N ILE A 203 -5.93 3.58 18.69
CA ILE A 203 -6.64 2.76 17.70
C ILE A 203 -6.17 3.17 16.30
N PRO A 204 -5.72 2.22 15.45
CA PRO A 204 -5.28 2.55 14.10
C PRO A 204 -6.36 3.26 13.28
N LEU A 205 -5.96 4.29 12.54
CA LEU A 205 -6.80 4.89 11.50
C LEU A 205 -6.83 3.94 10.30
N GLN A 206 -8.01 3.65 9.74
CA GLN A 206 -8.13 2.64 8.69
C GLN A 206 -8.88 3.18 7.47
N THR A 207 -8.35 2.88 6.28
CA THR A 207 -8.99 3.13 4.99
C THR A 207 -8.91 1.90 4.11
N TYR A 208 -9.96 1.64 3.35
CA TYR A 208 -10.09 0.50 2.46
C TYR A 208 -10.41 0.97 1.03
N PHE A 209 -9.56 0.62 0.07
CA PHE A 209 -9.70 0.98 -1.34
C PHE A 209 -10.17 -0.22 -2.15
N ARG A 210 -11.17 -0.03 -3.01
CA ARG A 210 -11.63 -1.05 -3.96
C ARG A 210 -11.79 -0.48 -5.37
N ILE A 211 -11.18 -1.14 -6.36
CA ILE A 211 -11.38 -0.84 -7.79
C ILE A 211 -12.59 -1.64 -8.27
N ASN A 212 -13.56 -1.00 -8.94
CA ASN A 212 -14.76 -1.72 -9.39
C ASN A 212 -15.10 -1.64 -10.90
N ASN A 213 -14.52 -0.70 -11.66
CA ASN A 213 -14.83 -0.55 -13.08
C ASN A 213 -13.66 -0.86 -14.02
N GLU A 214 -13.98 -1.53 -15.14
CA GLU A 214 -13.05 -1.86 -16.21
C GLU A 214 -12.43 -0.59 -16.85
N HIS A 215 -11.15 -0.66 -17.24
CA HIS A 215 -10.39 0.43 -17.89
C HIS A 215 -10.25 1.74 -17.08
N THR A 216 -10.47 1.70 -15.76
CA THR A 216 -10.27 2.86 -14.90
C THR A 216 -8.84 2.93 -14.36
N GLY A 217 -8.29 4.15 -14.34
CA GLY A 217 -7.06 4.43 -13.60
C GLY A 217 -7.38 4.93 -12.20
N GLN A 218 -6.76 4.36 -11.17
CA GLN A 218 -6.85 4.85 -9.80
C GLN A 218 -5.65 5.73 -9.47
N PHE A 219 -5.92 7.01 -9.20
CA PHE A 219 -4.91 8.03 -8.93
C PHE A 219 -5.18 8.70 -7.58
N GLU A 220 -5.09 7.94 -6.51
CA GLU A 220 -5.24 8.51 -5.17
C GLU A 220 -3.98 9.23 -4.70
N ARG A 221 -4.19 10.22 -3.83
CA ARG A 221 -3.08 10.93 -3.21
C ARG A 221 -3.31 11.09 -1.72
N THR A 222 -2.49 10.41 -0.94
CA THR A 222 -2.54 10.42 0.53
C THR A 222 -1.49 11.38 1.09
N LEU A 223 -1.90 12.24 2.01
CA LEU A 223 -1.05 13.21 2.69
C LEU A 223 -1.27 13.10 4.21
N ILE A 224 -0.21 12.71 4.92
CA ILE A 224 -0.24 12.51 6.38
C ILE A 224 0.79 13.41 7.04
N ILE A 225 0.35 14.19 8.02
CA ILE A 225 1.20 15.05 8.84
C ILE A 225 1.04 14.64 10.31
N VAL A 226 2.13 14.23 10.93
CA VAL A 226 2.20 13.84 12.34
C VAL A 226 3.06 14.87 13.06
N ASP A 227 2.41 15.73 13.83
CA ASP A 227 3.03 16.87 14.49
C ASP A 227 3.91 16.44 15.68
N GLU A 228 4.60 17.39 16.31
CA GLU A 228 5.64 17.12 17.30
C GLU A 228 5.15 16.22 18.44
N GLY A 229 5.88 15.13 18.71
CA GLY A 229 5.56 14.18 19.77
C GLY A 229 4.21 13.46 19.60
N ALA A 230 3.56 13.54 18.43
CA ALA A 230 2.33 12.82 18.15
C ALA A 230 2.60 11.40 17.65
N SER A 231 1.66 10.49 17.83
CA SER A 231 1.79 9.07 17.48
C SER A 231 0.54 8.58 16.78
N VAL A 232 0.69 7.97 15.60
CA VAL A 232 -0.43 7.39 14.86
C VAL A 232 -0.01 6.14 14.07
N HIS A 233 -0.93 5.19 14.01
CA HIS A 233 -0.88 4.04 13.12
C HIS A 233 -1.99 4.19 12.07
N TYR A 234 -1.62 4.15 10.80
CA TYR A 234 -2.54 4.16 9.68
C TYR A 234 -2.47 2.83 8.92
N VAL A 235 -3.63 2.25 8.59
CA VAL A 235 -3.75 1.02 7.81
C VAL A 235 -4.52 1.30 6.53
N GLU A 236 -3.93 0.89 5.42
CA GLU A 236 -4.47 0.96 4.07
C GLU A 236 -4.68 -0.46 3.53
N GLY A 237 -5.93 -0.88 3.36
CA GLY A 237 -6.28 -2.10 2.64
C GLY A 237 -6.64 -1.79 1.19
N CYS A 238 -6.12 -2.54 0.23
CA CYS A 238 -6.54 -2.45 -1.17
C CYS A 238 -6.96 -3.85 -1.67
N THR A 239 -8.19 -4.01 -2.15
CA THR A 239 -8.61 -5.24 -2.85
C THR A 239 -9.30 -4.91 -4.16
N ALA A 240 -9.04 -5.68 -5.22
CA ALA A 240 -9.78 -5.60 -6.48
C ALA A 240 -10.36 -6.97 -6.85
N PRO A 241 -11.64 -7.05 -7.27
CA PRO A 241 -12.17 -8.25 -7.90
C PRO A 241 -11.50 -8.47 -9.28
N THR A 242 -11.59 -9.69 -9.80
CA THR A 242 -10.97 -10.09 -11.06
C THR A 242 -11.65 -9.44 -12.27
N TYR A 243 -10.90 -8.68 -13.07
CA TYR A 243 -11.39 -8.08 -14.31
C TYR A 243 -10.69 -8.63 -15.57
N SER A 244 -11.33 -8.43 -16.71
CA SER A 244 -10.85 -8.90 -18.02
C SER A 244 -9.81 -7.99 -18.68
N SER A 245 -9.69 -6.73 -18.25
CA SER A 245 -8.89 -5.68 -18.91
C SER A 245 -7.88 -5.01 -17.98
N ASN A 246 -6.68 -4.67 -18.48
CA ASN A 246 -5.61 -4.10 -17.64
C ASN A 246 -6.03 -2.75 -17.01
N SER A 247 -5.79 -2.60 -15.71
CA SER A 247 -6.06 -1.38 -14.95
C SER A 247 -4.77 -0.81 -14.35
N LEU A 248 -4.71 0.51 -14.13
CA LEU A 248 -3.53 1.18 -13.58
C LEU A 248 -3.84 1.78 -12.21
N HIS A 249 -3.15 1.31 -11.19
CA HIS A 249 -3.11 1.95 -9.88
C HIS A 249 -1.79 2.71 -9.73
N ALA A 250 -1.86 4.04 -9.69
CA ALA A 250 -0.70 4.91 -9.56
C ALA A 250 -0.92 5.91 -8.41
N ALA A 251 -0.74 5.42 -7.19
CA ALA A 251 -0.92 6.21 -5.97
C ALA A 251 0.33 7.02 -5.58
N ILE A 252 0.09 8.11 -4.86
CA ILE A 252 1.12 8.88 -4.16
C ILE A 252 0.82 8.92 -2.67
N VAL A 253 1.84 8.68 -1.85
CA VAL A 253 1.77 8.87 -0.40
C VAL A 253 2.88 9.81 0.05
N GLU A 254 2.52 10.89 0.73
CA GLU A 254 3.44 11.83 1.38
C GLU A 254 3.21 11.84 2.89
N ILE A 255 4.25 11.51 3.66
CA ILE A 255 4.22 11.51 5.12
C ILE A 255 5.24 12.51 5.67
N PHE A 256 4.81 13.33 6.63
CA PHE A 256 5.68 14.23 7.38
C PHE A 256 5.58 13.90 8.86
N ALA A 257 6.62 13.29 9.43
CA ALA A 257 6.76 13.05 10.86
C ALA A 257 7.67 14.12 11.46
N LEU A 258 7.09 15.02 12.26
CA LEU A 258 7.80 16.12 12.90
C LEU A 258 8.57 15.66 14.15
N ASP A 259 9.16 16.59 14.91
CA ASP A 259 10.09 16.25 15.99
C ASP A 259 9.45 15.32 17.05
N GLY A 260 10.07 14.16 17.29
CA GLY A 260 9.60 13.15 18.24
C GLY A 260 8.32 12.42 17.82
N ALA A 261 7.82 12.62 16.59
CA ALA A 261 6.63 11.96 16.10
C ALA A 261 6.86 10.46 15.82
N TYR A 262 5.82 9.66 15.97
CA TYR A 262 5.78 8.26 15.57
C TYR A 262 4.69 8.04 14.52
N MET A 263 5.07 7.46 13.38
CA MET A 263 4.16 7.14 12.29
C MET A 263 4.38 5.71 11.82
N ARG A 264 3.35 4.87 11.95
CA ARG A 264 3.32 3.55 11.32
C ARG A 264 2.32 3.56 10.17
N TYR A 265 2.75 3.16 8.99
CA TYR A 265 1.91 3.00 7.81
C TYR A 265 1.91 1.54 7.38
N THR A 266 0.76 0.90 7.53
CA THR A 266 0.54 -0.48 7.08
C THR A 266 -0.23 -0.48 5.77
N THR A 267 0.21 -1.27 4.80
CA THR A 267 -0.51 -1.50 3.55
C THR A 267 -0.63 -2.99 3.31
N ILE A 268 -1.83 -3.46 2.97
CA ILE A 268 -2.04 -4.82 2.48
C ILE A 268 -2.79 -4.70 1.16
N GLN A 269 -2.16 -5.17 0.09
CA GLN A 269 -2.72 -5.09 -1.25
C GLN A 269 -2.90 -6.49 -1.81
N ASN A 270 -4.10 -6.75 -2.31
CA ASN A 270 -4.39 -7.90 -3.15
C ASN A 270 -5.10 -7.44 -4.43
N TRP A 271 -4.33 -7.28 -5.49
CA TRP A 271 -4.84 -6.82 -6.78
C TRP A 271 -5.11 -8.01 -7.71
N SER A 272 -6.05 -7.85 -8.63
CA SER A 272 -6.20 -8.81 -9.71
C SER A 272 -4.98 -8.83 -10.65
N ASP A 273 -4.73 -9.97 -11.29
CA ASP A 273 -3.51 -10.27 -12.09
C ASP A 273 -3.31 -9.40 -13.34
N ASN A 274 -4.24 -8.48 -13.62
CA ASN A 274 -4.25 -7.54 -14.74
C ASN A 274 -3.92 -6.10 -14.29
N VAL A 275 -3.67 -5.86 -13.01
CA VAL A 275 -3.38 -4.51 -12.48
C VAL A 275 -1.89 -4.18 -12.56
N TYR A 276 -1.57 -2.96 -13.00
CA TYR A 276 -0.26 -2.33 -12.78
C TYR A 276 -0.31 -1.51 -11.49
N ASN A 277 0.49 -1.88 -10.51
CA ASN A 277 0.58 -1.23 -9.20
C ASN A 277 1.88 -0.41 -9.11
N LEU A 278 1.81 0.86 -9.50
CA LEU A 278 2.98 1.71 -9.73
C LEU A 278 2.96 2.92 -8.78
N VAL A 279 3.42 2.70 -7.55
CA VAL A 279 3.15 3.59 -6.42
C VAL A 279 4.40 4.33 -5.96
N THR A 280 4.26 5.63 -5.68
CA THR A 280 5.32 6.46 -5.09
C THR A 280 4.98 6.84 -3.65
N LYS A 281 5.56 6.13 -2.67
CA LYS A 281 5.41 6.44 -1.23
C LYS A 281 6.67 7.07 -0.66
N ARG A 282 6.54 8.18 0.07
CA ARG A 282 7.66 8.85 0.74
C ARG A 282 7.27 9.40 2.09
N ALA A 283 8.22 9.31 3.03
CA ALA A 283 8.15 9.93 4.32
C ALA A 283 9.37 10.81 4.59
N ARG A 284 9.17 11.90 5.33
CA ARG A 284 10.23 12.70 5.94
C ARG A 284 10.12 12.55 7.46
N ALA A 285 11.21 12.15 8.09
CA ALA A 285 11.34 12.03 9.54
C ALA A 285 12.29 13.13 10.06
N LEU A 286 11.77 13.99 10.95
CA LEU A 286 12.55 15.02 11.62
C LEU A 286 13.19 14.49 12.92
N LYS A 287 13.56 15.37 13.83
CA LYS A 287 14.45 15.03 14.94
C LYS A 287 13.77 14.02 15.85
N ASP A 288 14.46 12.92 16.17
CA ASP A 288 13.95 11.83 17.02
C ASP A 288 12.62 11.21 16.53
N ALA A 289 12.19 11.50 15.30
CA ALA A 289 10.97 10.97 14.71
C ALA A 289 11.18 9.55 14.18
N THR A 290 10.15 8.72 14.25
CA THR A 290 10.19 7.33 13.74
C THR A 290 9.10 7.14 12.68
N VAL A 291 9.49 6.59 11.53
CA VAL A 291 8.54 6.18 10.48
C VAL A 291 8.73 4.69 10.18
N GLU A 292 7.63 3.95 10.16
CA GLU A 292 7.59 2.52 9.89
C GLU A 292 6.68 2.23 8.70
N TRP A 293 7.20 1.53 7.70
CA TRP A 293 6.43 0.98 6.58
C TRP A 293 6.23 -0.51 6.79
N ILE A 294 4.98 -0.96 6.84
CA ILE A 294 4.61 -2.38 6.85
C ILE A 294 3.86 -2.63 5.53
N ASP A 295 4.47 -3.33 4.58
CA ASP A 295 3.97 -3.39 3.19
C ASP A 295 3.76 -4.82 2.69
N GLY A 296 2.51 -5.21 2.44
CA GLY A 296 2.13 -6.52 1.93
C GLY A 296 1.71 -6.44 0.47
N ASN A 297 2.47 -7.08 -0.41
CA ASN A 297 2.28 -7.06 -1.86
C ASN A 297 1.83 -8.44 -2.35
N LEU A 298 0.54 -8.58 -2.66
CA LEU A 298 -0.06 -9.78 -3.24
C LEU A 298 -0.84 -9.41 -4.51
N GLY A 299 -0.90 -10.33 -5.47
CA GLY A 299 -1.58 -10.10 -6.74
C GLY A 299 -0.85 -9.09 -7.65
N ALA A 300 -1.60 -8.43 -8.55
CA ALA A 300 -1.11 -7.52 -9.60
C ALA A 300 -0.28 -8.19 -10.70
N LYS A 301 -0.47 -7.76 -11.96
CA LYS A 301 0.41 -8.13 -13.08
C LYS A 301 1.84 -7.69 -12.80
N THR A 302 1.98 -6.45 -12.34
CA THR A 302 3.27 -5.82 -12.13
C THR A 302 3.18 -4.81 -11.01
N THR A 303 4.05 -4.95 -10.01
CA THR A 303 4.22 -3.96 -8.94
C THR A 303 5.59 -3.31 -9.08
N MET A 304 5.61 -1.98 -9.01
CA MET A 304 6.83 -1.20 -8.80
C MET A 304 6.60 -0.24 -7.65
N LYS A 305 7.19 -0.53 -6.50
CA LYS A 305 6.96 0.25 -5.27
C LYS A 305 8.21 0.28 -4.39
N TYR A 306 8.64 1.50 -4.03
CA TYR A 306 9.86 1.73 -3.26
C TYR A 306 9.63 2.77 -2.14
N PRO A 307 8.91 2.42 -1.05
CA PRO A 307 8.66 3.35 0.04
C PRO A 307 9.98 3.91 0.58
N SER A 308 10.03 5.22 0.73
CA SER A 308 11.26 5.93 1.07
C SER A 308 11.14 6.68 2.38
N VAL A 309 12.19 6.70 3.20
CA VAL A 309 12.28 7.57 4.38
C VAL A 309 13.48 8.50 4.24
N TYR A 310 13.21 9.81 4.24
CA TYR A 310 14.21 10.87 4.34
C TYR A 310 14.42 11.18 5.83
N LEU A 311 15.55 10.73 6.36
CA LEU A 311 15.95 10.87 7.77
C LEU A 311 16.67 12.22 7.93
N ASP A 312 15.85 13.28 7.97
CA ASP A 312 16.29 14.68 7.90
C ASP A 312 16.60 15.29 9.27
N GLY A 313 16.16 14.67 10.36
CA GLY A 313 16.46 15.11 11.72
C GLY A 313 17.46 14.23 12.46
N PRO A 314 18.28 14.79 13.38
CA PRO A 314 19.15 13.98 14.25
C PRO A 314 18.33 12.95 15.03
N GLY A 315 18.82 11.71 15.11
CA GLY A 315 18.12 10.65 15.84
C GLY A 315 16.91 10.04 15.11
N ALA A 316 16.56 10.52 13.91
CA ALA A 316 15.44 10.00 13.13
C ALA A 316 15.61 8.51 12.79
N ARG A 317 14.50 7.79 12.76
CA ARG A 317 14.46 6.34 12.51
C ARG A 317 13.51 5.99 11.38
N GLY A 318 13.92 5.06 10.53
CA GLY A 318 13.11 4.57 9.41
C GLY A 318 13.14 3.05 9.35
N THR A 319 11.98 2.40 9.42
CA THR A 319 11.90 0.94 9.25
C THR A 319 11.02 0.60 8.05
N MET A 320 11.36 -0.49 7.38
CA MET A 320 10.50 -1.10 6.38
C MET A 320 10.49 -2.61 6.63
N LEU A 321 9.29 -3.17 6.68
CA LEU A 321 9.02 -4.59 6.63
C LEU A 321 8.10 -4.85 5.44
N SER A 322 8.60 -5.55 4.42
CA SER A 322 7.87 -5.81 3.18
C SER A 322 7.73 -7.30 2.93
N ILE A 323 6.54 -7.71 2.50
CA ILE A 323 6.28 -9.01 1.91
C ILE A 323 5.90 -8.83 0.44
N ALA A 324 6.41 -9.71 -0.41
CA ALA A 324 5.98 -9.82 -1.80
C ALA A 324 5.73 -11.27 -2.20
N PHE A 325 4.61 -11.52 -2.86
CA PHE A 325 4.28 -12.81 -3.45
C PHE A 325 4.07 -12.65 -4.96
N ALA A 326 4.71 -13.49 -5.77
CA ALA A 326 4.50 -13.52 -7.22
C ALA A 326 4.12 -14.92 -7.72
N ASN A 327 3.05 -14.97 -8.50
CA ASN A 327 2.53 -16.14 -9.18
C ASN A 327 2.71 -16.02 -10.71
N THR A 328 2.08 -16.92 -11.47
CA THR A 328 2.12 -17.00 -12.93
C THR A 328 1.91 -15.64 -13.59
N GLY A 329 2.89 -15.18 -14.39
CA GLY A 329 2.79 -13.94 -15.15
C GLY A 329 2.92 -12.65 -14.33
N GLN A 330 3.10 -12.75 -13.01
CA GLN A 330 3.29 -11.60 -12.12
C GLN A 330 4.76 -11.22 -11.97
N HIS A 331 5.02 -9.93 -11.82
CA HIS A 331 6.35 -9.37 -11.53
C HIS A 331 6.28 -8.34 -10.40
N GLN A 332 6.78 -8.70 -9.22
CA GLN A 332 6.88 -7.80 -8.06
C GLN A 332 8.29 -7.21 -8.00
N ASP A 333 8.50 -5.98 -8.48
CA ASP A 333 9.75 -5.21 -8.26
C ASP A 333 9.54 -4.25 -7.09
N THR A 334 9.87 -4.72 -5.88
CA THR A 334 9.57 -4.04 -4.61
C THR A 334 10.85 -3.76 -3.84
N GLY A 335 10.81 -2.81 -2.91
CA GLY A 335 11.95 -2.56 -2.02
C GLY A 335 11.75 -1.29 -1.22
N ALA A 336 12.84 -0.68 -0.76
CA ALA A 336 12.77 0.55 0.03
C ALA A 336 13.98 1.44 -0.18
N LYS A 337 13.81 2.73 0.18
CA LYS A 337 14.90 3.69 0.17
C LYS A 337 15.07 4.37 1.53
N MET A 338 16.27 4.32 2.10
CA MET A 338 16.60 5.00 3.35
C MET A 338 17.67 6.05 3.08
N VAL A 339 17.34 7.33 3.28
CA VAL A 339 18.23 8.46 2.99
C VAL A 339 18.62 9.14 4.30
N HIS A 340 19.84 8.88 4.78
CA HIS A 340 20.38 9.45 6.01
C HIS A 340 20.96 10.84 5.74
N ASN A 341 20.22 11.88 6.11
CA ASN A 341 20.62 13.29 5.94
C ASN A 341 21.16 13.94 7.22
N ALA A 342 20.89 13.33 8.38
CA ALA A 342 21.26 13.85 9.69
C ALA A 342 22.05 12.82 10.52
N PRO A 343 22.80 13.27 11.54
CA PRO A 343 23.61 12.37 12.37
C PRO A 343 22.75 11.51 13.29
N HIS A 344 23.31 10.40 13.76
CA HIS A 344 22.66 9.47 14.69
C HIS A 344 21.33 8.88 14.18
N THR A 345 21.13 8.86 12.87
CA THR A 345 19.93 8.28 12.25
C THR A 345 20.09 6.78 12.11
N SER A 346 18.99 6.03 12.20
CA SER A 346 19.02 4.56 12.08
C SER A 346 17.95 4.06 11.12
N SER A 347 18.26 3.04 10.32
CA SER A 347 17.24 2.35 9.53
C SER A 347 17.36 0.83 9.53
N SER A 348 16.21 0.18 9.29
CA SER A 348 16.11 -1.26 9.08
C SER A 348 15.22 -1.54 7.88
N ILE A 349 15.67 -2.40 6.97
CA ILE A 349 14.87 -2.90 5.87
C ILE A 349 14.83 -4.41 5.97
N VAL A 350 13.64 -4.98 6.12
CA VAL A 350 13.41 -6.43 6.07
C VAL A 350 12.48 -6.71 4.91
N SER A 351 12.95 -7.43 3.90
CA SER A 351 12.17 -7.82 2.73
C SER A 351 12.06 -9.33 2.68
N LYS A 352 10.84 -9.85 2.61
CA LYS A 352 10.57 -11.28 2.51
C LYS A 352 9.74 -11.56 1.26
N SER A 353 10.28 -12.35 0.34
CA SER A 353 9.66 -12.57 -0.97
C SER A 353 9.41 -14.05 -1.24
N ILE A 354 8.34 -14.36 -1.94
CA ILE A 354 7.97 -15.72 -2.35
C ILE A 354 7.62 -15.69 -3.84
N ALA A 355 8.21 -16.59 -4.62
CA ALA A 355 7.88 -16.75 -6.04
C ALA A 355 7.50 -18.18 -6.39
N LYS A 356 6.40 -18.31 -7.15
CA LYS A 356 5.78 -19.57 -7.56
C LYS A 356 5.27 -19.48 -9.00
N SER A 357 5.15 -20.63 -9.66
CA SER A 357 4.60 -20.86 -11.00
C SER A 357 5.21 -19.96 -12.08
N GLY A 358 6.50 -19.65 -11.96
CA GLY A 358 7.22 -18.78 -12.90
C GLY A 358 7.09 -17.29 -12.60
N GLY A 359 6.50 -16.92 -11.47
CA GLY A 359 6.47 -15.57 -10.95
C GLY A 359 7.87 -15.00 -10.71
N LYS A 360 7.96 -13.67 -10.72
CA LYS A 360 9.22 -12.94 -10.51
C LYS A 360 9.10 -12.00 -9.32
N VAL A 361 10.02 -12.13 -8.37
CA VAL A 361 10.13 -11.21 -7.21
C VAL A 361 11.51 -10.58 -7.17
N ASP A 362 11.59 -9.29 -7.46
CA ASP A 362 12.84 -8.54 -7.39
C ASP A 362 12.82 -7.63 -6.16
N TYR A 363 13.89 -7.71 -5.37
CA TYR A 363 14.16 -6.72 -4.34
C TYR A 363 15.04 -5.61 -4.93
N ARG A 364 14.61 -4.36 -4.76
CA ARG A 364 15.40 -3.17 -5.14
C ARG A 364 15.49 -2.18 -3.98
N GLY A 365 16.61 -2.22 -3.28
CA GLY A 365 16.89 -1.37 -2.14
C GLY A 365 17.85 -0.24 -2.47
N GLN A 366 17.67 0.91 -1.83
CA GLN A 366 18.66 1.99 -1.84
C GLN A 366 18.92 2.52 -0.43
N VAL A 367 20.18 2.54 0.00
CA VAL A 367 20.59 3.24 1.24
C VAL A 367 21.65 4.27 0.91
N THR A 368 21.35 5.53 1.22
CA THR A 368 22.26 6.66 0.99
C THR A 368 22.62 7.31 2.32
N PHE A 369 23.91 7.33 2.67
CA PHE A 369 24.46 8.10 3.77
C PHE A 369 25.05 9.40 3.26
N ASN A 370 24.37 10.53 3.50
CA ASN A 370 24.86 11.84 3.08
C ASN A 370 25.96 12.37 4.01
N LYS A 371 26.65 13.44 3.60
CA LYS A 371 27.84 13.97 4.29
C LYS A 371 27.62 14.29 5.78
N LEU A 372 26.39 14.60 6.20
CA LEU A 372 26.07 14.94 7.59
C LEU A 372 25.56 13.76 8.44
N SER A 373 25.55 12.54 7.90
CA SER A 373 25.03 11.32 8.55
C SER A 373 25.98 10.68 9.59
N LYS A 374 26.71 11.48 10.35
CA LYS A 374 27.69 10.97 11.32
C LYS A 374 27.02 10.05 12.35
N LYS A 375 27.63 8.90 12.61
CA LYS A 375 27.16 7.86 13.55
C LYS A 375 25.78 7.27 13.20
N SER A 376 25.42 7.33 11.92
CA SER A 376 24.20 6.69 11.43
C SER A 376 24.45 5.21 11.11
N VAL A 377 23.41 4.41 11.22
CA VAL A 377 23.46 2.96 11.00
C VAL A 377 22.31 2.49 10.12
N SER A 378 22.54 1.48 9.29
CA SER A 378 21.47 0.80 8.57
C SER A 378 21.72 -0.70 8.52
N HIS A 379 20.66 -1.47 8.70
CA HIS A 379 20.63 -2.91 8.55
C HIS A 379 19.62 -3.29 7.47
N ILE A 380 19.98 -4.20 6.56
CA ILE A 380 19.13 -4.70 5.49
C ILE A 380 19.17 -6.22 5.48
N GLU A 381 18.00 -6.85 5.52
CA GLU A 381 17.79 -8.29 5.42
C GLU A 381 16.83 -8.55 4.26
N CYS A 382 17.28 -9.30 3.25
CA CYS A 382 16.46 -9.69 2.10
C CYS A 382 16.40 -11.21 2.01
N ASP A 383 15.25 -11.80 2.27
CA ASP A 383 15.05 -13.23 2.12
C ASP A 383 14.06 -13.53 1.00
N THR A 384 14.39 -14.51 0.16
CA THR A 384 13.48 -15.03 -0.87
C THR A 384 13.33 -16.54 -0.76
N ILE A 385 12.10 -17.03 -0.92
CA ILE A 385 11.78 -18.44 -1.17
C ILE A 385 11.35 -18.60 -2.64
N LEU A 386 12.06 -19.44 -3.37
CA LEU A 386 11.64 -19.95 -4.69
C LEU A 386 10.94 -21.29 -4.49
N MET A 387 9.70 -21.41 -4.96
CA MET A 387 8.87 -22.60 -4.78
C MET A 387 9.02 -23.64 -5.89
N ASP A 388 9.64 -23.26 -7.00
CA ASP A 388 9.86 -24.13 -8.16
C ASP A 388 11.14 -23.74 -8.91
N ASP A 389 11.42 -24.45 -10.00
CA ASP A 389 12.62 -24.26 -10.82
C ASP A 389 12.48 -23.20 -11.92
N ILE A 390 11.28 -22.65 -12.13
CA ILE A 390 10.99 -21.69 -13.22
C ILE A 390 10.86 -20.24 -12.71
N SER A 391 10.53 -20.07 -11.44
CA SER A 391 10.39 -18.81 -10.72
C SER A 391 11.75 -18.14 -10.53
N LYS A 392 11.74 -16.81 -10.43
CA LYS A 392 12.98 -16.01 -10.41
C LYS A 392 12.94 -14.95 -9.34
N SER A 393 14.13 -14.59 -8.87
CA SER A 393 14.32 -13.45 -7.99
C SER A 393 15.67 -12.81 -8.20
N ASP A 394 15.68 -11.49 -8.40
CA ASP A 394 16.89 -10.68 -8.36
C ASP A 394 16.91 -9.81 -7.10
N THR A 395 18.06 -9.75 -6.42
CA THR A 395 18.29 -8.81 -5.32
C THR A 395 19.27 -7.74 -5.78
N ILE A 396 18.80 -6.49 -5.84
CA ILE A 396 19.52 -5.37 -6.49
C ILE A 396 19.71 -4.23 -5.47
N PRO A 397 20.76 -4.31 -4.63
CA PRO A 397 21.05 -3.27 -3.64
C PRO A 397 21.86 -2.11 -4.23
N PHE A 398 21.51 -0.89 -3.82
CA PHE A 398 22.25 0.33 -4.12
C PHE A 398 22.67 1.04 -2.85
N ASN A 399 23.96 1.00 -2.54
CA ASN A 399 24.50 1.59 -1.33
C ASN A 399 25.43 2.76 -1.68
N GLU A 400 25.13 3.95 -1.18
CA GLU A 400 25.87 5.17 -1.48
C GLU A 400 26.34 5.83 -0.17
N ILE A 401 27.66 5.90 0.05
CA ILE A 401 28.24 6.31 1.33
C ILE A 401 29.11 7.56 1.14
N HIS A 402 28.64 8.71 1.65
CA HIS A 402 29.34 10.00 1.63
C HIS A 402 29.88 10.43 2.99
N ASN A 403 29.82 9.56 4.00
CA ASN A 403 30.35 9.82 5.34
C ASN A 403 31.09 8.59 5.86
N SER A 404 32.30 8.78 6.40
CA SER A 404 33.16 7.68 6.86
C SER A 404 32.85 7.18 8.29
N GLN A 405 31.88 7.79 8.98
CA GLN A 405 31.53 7.48 10.37
C GLN A 405 30.15 6.80 10.45
N VAL A 406 29.87 5.86 9.55
CA VAL A 406 28.59 5.15 9.46
C VAL A 406 28.81 3.64 9.48
N ALA A 407 27.75 2.89 9.78
CA ALA A 407 27.75 1.44 9.65
C ALA A 407 26.59 1.00 8.74
N LEU A 408 26.87 0.07 7.85
CA LEU A 408 25.89 -0.51 6.94
C LEU A 408 26.11 -2.02 6.91
N GLU A 409 25.05 -2.76 7.19
CA GLU A 409 25.00 -4.21 7.04
C GLU A 409 23.92 -4.55 6.02
N HIS A 410 24.25 -5.41 5.07
CA HIS A 410 23.32 -5.86 4.05
C HIS A 410 23.50 -7.36 3.85
N GLU A 411 22.43 -8.10 4.13
CA GLU A 411 22.36 -9.54 3.99
C GLU A 411 21.24 -9.90 3.02
N ALA A 412 21.52 -10.83 2.11
CA ALA A 412 20.56 -11.33 1.15
C ALA A 412 20.68 -12.84 1.00
N LYS A 413 19.55 -13.54 1.08
CA LYS A 413 19.46 -14.99 0.98
C LYS A 413 18.34 -15.39 0.05
N VAL A 414 18.68 -16.16 -0.98
CA VAL A 414 17.69 -16.86 -1.80
C VAL A 414 17.73 -18.33 -1.42
N SER A 415 16.57 -18.89 -1.10
CA SER A 415 16.42 -20.27 -0.67
C SER A 415 15.32 -20.97 -1.47
N LYS A 416 15.44 -22.29 -1.58
CA LYS A 416 14.32 -23.15 -1.97
C LYS A 416 13.67 -23.70 -0.71
N ILE A 417 12.44 -24.18 -0.82
CA ILE A 417 11.82 -24.94 0.25
C ILE A 417 12.70 -26.15 0.56
N SER A 418 13.01 -26.36 1.84
CA SER A 418 13.88 -27.45 2.27
C SER A 418 13.13 -28.78 2.13
N GLU A 419 13.64 -29.67 1.27
CA GLU A 419 13.14 -31.05 1.13
C GLU A 419 13.17 -31.81 2.47
N GLU A 420 14.17 -31.53 3.32
CA GLU A 420 14.26 -32.12 4.66
C GLU A 420 13.14 -31.64 5.58
N GLN A 421 12.83 -30.33 5.57
CA GLN A 421 11.71 -29.78 6.34
C GLN A 421 10.36 -30.31 5.84
N LEU A 422 10.16 -30.37 4.53
CA LEU A 422 8.97 -30.96 3.92
C LEU A 422 8.82 -32.42 4.32
N TYR A 423 9.87 -33.24 4.13
CA TYR A 423 9.85 -34.65 4.50
C TYR A 423 9.58 -34.85 5.99
N TYR A 424 10.18 -34.02 6.85
CA TYR A 424 9.94 -34.07 8.28
C TYR A 424 8.47 -33.80 8.62
N LEU A 425 7.89 -32.72 8.09
CA LEU A 425 6.49 -32.36 8.32
C LEU A 425 5.52 -33.42 7.75
N MET A 426 5.79 -33.93 6.55
CA MET A 426 5.02 -35.01 5.94
C MET A 426 5.10 -36.31 6.75
N SER A 427 6.26 -36.62 7.33
CA SER A 427 6.42 -37.78 8.22
C SER A 427 5.60 -37.67 9.52
N ARG A 428 5.11 -36.47 9.86
CA ARG A 428 4.18 -36.22 10.98
C ARG A 428 2.71 -36.29 10.56
N GLY A 429 2.41 -36.67 9.32
CA GLY A 429 1.06 -36.89 8.82
C GLY A 429 0.44 -35.70 8.10
N LEU A 430 1.21 -34.63 7.87
CA LEU A 430 0.78 -33.53 7.01
C LEU A 430 0.90 -33.93 5.54
N SER A 431 -0.03 -33.47 4.71
CA SER A 431 0.16 -33.48 3.27
C SER A 431 1.29 -32.54 2.86
N GLU A 432 1.81 -32.71 1.65
CA GLU A 432 2.83 -31.82 1.09
C GLU A 432 2.35 -30.37 1.01
N SER A 433 1.06 -30.17 0.69
CA SER A 433 0.42 -28.84 0.68
C SER A 433 0.42 -28.20 2.06
N GLU A 434 -0.07 -28.90 3.09
CA GLU A 434 -0.11 -28.40 4.47
C GLU A 434 1.30 -28.14 5.02
N ALA A 435 2.27 -28.99 4.68
CA ALA A 435 3.66 -28.81 5.07
C ALA A 435 4.28 -27.55 4.43
N THR A 436 4.04 -27.35 3.13
CA THR A 436 4.49 -26.18 2.37
C THR A 436 3.90 -24.90 2.94
N GLU A 437 2.58 -24.89 3.15
CA GLU A 437 1.87 -23.77 3.77
C GLU A 437 2.46 -23.43 5.13
N MET A 438 2.71 -24.41 6.01
CA MET A 438 3.29 -24.18 7.33
C MET A 438 4.69 -23.55 7.27
N ILE A 439 5.53 -23.96 6.33
CA ILE A 439 6.87 -23.38 6.12
C ILE A 439 6.73 -21.92 5.68
N VAL A 440 5.86 -21.65 4.71
CA VAL A 440 5.60 -20.31 4.18
C VAL A 440 5.02 -19.40 5.27
N MET A 441 4.06 -19.88 6.06
CA MET A 441 3.49 -19.14 7.19
C MET A 441 4.54 -18.80 8.25
N GLY A 442 5.45 -19.74 8.55
CA GLY A 442 6.59 -19.48 9.42
C GLY A 442 7.55 -18.43 8.86
N PHE A 443 7.71 -18.37 7.53
CA PHE A 443 8.54 -17.38 6.85
C PHE A 443 7.94 -15.97 6.90
N VAL A 444 6.62 -15.84 6.75
CA VAL A 444 5.90 -14.56 6.79
C VAL A 444 5.49 -14.12 8.20
N GLU A 445 5.70 -14.97 9.21
CA GLU A 445 5.33 -14.73 10.62
C GLU A 445 5.78 -13.36 11.17
N PRO A 446 7.00 -12.85 10.86
CA PRO A 446 7.41 -11.52 11.34
C PRO A 446 6.48 -10.40 10.87
N PHE A 447 5.87 -10.53 9.69
CA PHE A 447 4.93 -9.56 9.15
C PHE A 447 3.54 -9.70 9.76
N THR A 448 3.03 -10.93 9.88
CA THR A 448 1.70 -11.17 10.45
C THR A 448 1.60 -10.67 11.90
N LYS A 449 2.72 -10.69 12.65
CA LYS A 449 2.82 -10.13 14.00
C LYS A 449 2.73 -8.60 14.07
N GLU A 450 3.04 -7.89 12.97
CA GLU A 450 2.97 -6.43 12.91
C GLU A 450 1.58 -5.91 12.48
N LEU A 451 0.69 -6.81 12.07
CA LEU A 451 -0.66 -6.48 11.64
C LEU A 451 -1.66 -6.55 12.80
N PRO A 452 -2.70 -5.70 12.79
CA PRO A 452 -3.89 -5.93 13.61
C PRO A 452 -4.48 -7.32 13.33
N MET A 453 -5.15 -7.91 14.32
CA MET A 453 -5.58 -9.31 14.29
C MET A 453 -6.47 -9.62 13.07
N GLU A 454 -7.38 -8.72 12.73
CA GLU A 454 -8.28 -8.81 11.59
C GLU A 454 -7.50 -8.98 10.26
N TYR A 455 -6.48 -8.15 10.06
CA TYR A 455 -5.64 -8.15 8.86
C TYR A 455 -4.67 -9.32 8.82
N ALA A 456 -4.17 -9.77 9.98
CA ALA A 456 -3.34 -10.96 10.05
C ALA A 456 -4.10 -12.21 9.60
N VAL A 457 -5.38 -12.33 9.98
CA VAL A 457 -6.24 -13.43 9.54
C VAL A 457 -6.52 -13.34 8.05
N GLU A 458 -6.81 -12.16 7.52
CA GLU A 458 -7.01 -11.93 6.08
C GLU A 458 -5.77 -12.31 5.29
N LEU A 459 -4.58 -11.85 5.70
CA LEU A 459 -3.32 -12.17 5.03
C LEU A 459 -3.06 -13.68 5.00
N ASN A 460 -3.29 -14.40 6.11
CA ASN A 460 -3.10 -15.85 6.15
C ASN A 460 -4.01 -16.55 5.14
N ARG A 461 -5.27 -16.10 4.98
CA ARG A 461 -6.19 -16.64 3.97
C ARG A 461 -5.73 -16.33 2.55
N LEU A 462 -5.25 -15.10 2.30
CA LEU A 462 -4.75 -14.70 0.99
C LEU A 462 -3.52 -15.49 0.58
N ILE A 463 -2.57 -15.70 1.50
CA ILE A 463 -1.39 -16.52 1.23
C ILE A 463 -1.81 -17.98 1.01
N ALA A 464 -2.70 -18.55 1.84
CA ALA A 464 -3.19 -19.91 1.63
C ALA A 464 -3.85 -20.08 0.24
N TYR A 465 -4.61 -19.08 -0.21
CA TYR A 465 -5.21 -19.06 -1.54
C TYR A 465 -4.16 -19.02 -2.66
N GLU A 466 -3.15 -18.15 -2.56
CA GLU A 466 -2.02 -18.13 -3.50
C GLU A 466 -1.24 -19.46 -3.50
N MET A 467 -1.36 -20.24 -2.42
CA MET A 467 -0.81 -21.59 -2.27
C MET A 467 -1.71 -22.70 -2.83
N GLU A 468 -2.95 -22.44 -3.25
CA GLU A 468 -3.75 -23.46 -3.93
C GLU A 468 -3.09 -23.88 -5.26
N GLY A 469 -3.15 -25.18 -5.57
CA GLY A 469 -2.49 -25.75 -6.75
C GLY A 469 -0.95 -25.76 -6.73
N SER A 470 -0.29 -25.55 -5.58
CA SER A 470 1.18 -25.62 -5.46
C SER A 470 1.78 -27.01 -5.65
N VAL A 471 0.94 -28.05 -5.68
CA VAL A 471 1.36 -29.44 -5.86
C VAL A 471 1.06 -29.85 -7.29
N GLY A 472 2.05 -29.73 -8.17
CA GLY A 472 1.98 -30.07 -9.59
C GLY A 472 3.31 -29.98 -10.30
#